data_AF-A0A935S3G1-F1
#
_entry.id   AF-A0A935S3G1-F1
#
_cell.length_a   1.000
_cell.length_b   1.000
_cell.length_c   1.000
_cell.angle_alpha   90.00
_cell.angle_beta   90.00
_cell.angle_gamma   90.00
#
_symmetry.space_group_name_H-M   'P 1'
#
loop_
_entity.id
_entity.type
_entity.pdbx_description
1 polymer ?
#
loop_
_entity_poly.entity_id
_entity_poly.type
_entity_poly.pdbx_seq_one_letter_code
_entity_poly.pdbx_strand_id
1 'polypeptide(L)'
;MKKIITILLLLSTYVVQAQSKKIDQCIKTLSNKDFIIDHDHKATFKVENKAAKKLLRIGRSANVKLIEALSDPDKNIIAHWALCQINFHVVTFAGPKTMLKDGEEVNLYFLGEEKGEGFVIYENKKNGDHKLYFDKPQIEKITDYWQKKTSGK
;
A
#
# COMPACT_ATOMS: atom_id res chain seq x y z
N MET A 1 -7.44 40.95 17.14
CA MET A 1 -7.97 39.57 17.09
C MET A 1 -8.31 39.10 15.68
N LYS A 2 -9.22 39.74 14.92
CA LYS A 2 -9.58 39.30 13.55
C LYS A 2 -8.37 39.12 12.60
N LYS A 3 -7.43 40.07 12.55
CA LYS A 3 -6.22 39.98 11.70
C LYS A 3 -5.29 38.80 12.06
N ILE A 4 -5.20 38.43 13.34
CA ILE A 4 -4.36 37.31 13.80
C ILE A 4 -4.99 35.96 13.41
N ILE A 5 -6.32 35.84 13.51
CA ILE A 5 -7.07 34.65 13.09
C ILE A 5 -6.91 34.43 11.58
N THR A 6 -6.97 35.49 10.77
CA THR A 6 -6.77 35.39 9.31
C THR A 6 -5.37 34.91 8.94
N ILE A 7 -4.32 35.39 9.64
CA ILE A 7 -2.94 34.95 9.40
C ILE A 7 -2.75 33.48 9.76
N LEU A 8 -3.33 33.02 10.88
CA LEU A 8 -3.29 31.61 11.30
C LEU A 8 -3.99 30.68 10.31
N LEU A 9 -5.13 31.11 9.74
CA LEU A 9 -5.85 30.35 8.71
C LEU A 9 -5.07 30.25 7.40
N LEU A 10 -4.38 31.31 6.98
CA LEU A 10 -3.55 31.28 5.77
C LEU A 10 -2.30 30.40 5.95
N LEU A 11 -1.71 30.40 7.14
CA LEU A 11 -0.56 29.55 7.45
C LEU A 11 -0.97 28.06 7.49
N SER A 12 -2.13 27.73 8.03
CA SER A 12 -2.59 26.33 8.10
C SER A 12 -2.89 25.75 6.71
N THR A 13 -3.52 26.51 5.81
CA THR A 13 -3.80 26.05 4.45
C THR A 13 -2.53 25.84 3.63
N TYR A 14 -1.53 26.72 3.76
CA TYR A 14 -0.24 26.55 3.10
C TYR A 14 0.49 25.28 3.54
N VAL A 15 0.49 24.99 4.85
CA VAL A 15 1.10 23.77 5.39
C VAL A 15 0.42 22.52 4.85
N VAL A 16 -0.92 22.50 4.79
CA VAL A 16 -1.69 21.38 4.23
C VAL A 16 -1.35 21.16 2.76
N GLN A 17 -1.29 22.24 1.96
CA GLN A 17 -0.98 22.14 0.53
C GLN A 17 0.46 21.64 0.28
N ALA A 18 1.43 22.12 1.05
CA ALA A 18 2.81 21.67 0.96
C ALA A 18 2.97 20.18 1.36
N GLN A 19 2.24 19.73 2.38
CA GLN A 19 2.22 18.31 2.76
C GLN A 19 1.58 17.45 1.68
N SER A 20 0.46 17.89 1.11
CA SER A 20 -0.21 17.20 -0.01
C SER A 20 0.72 17.00 -1.21
N LYS A 21 1.42 18.07 -1.64
CA LYS A 21 2.40 17.98 -2.74
C LYS A 21 3.53 16.98 -2.48
N LYS A 22 3.99 16.89 -1.23
CA LYS A 22 5.01 15.90 -0.83
C LYS A 22 4.48 14.47 -0.89
N ILE A 23 3.22 14.26 -0.49
CA ILE A 23 2.55 12.96 -0.60
C ILE A 23 2.45 12.57 -2.08
N ASP A 24 1.95 13.45 -2.94
CA ASP A 24 1.80 13.20 -4.37
C ASP A 24 3.13 12.80 -5.03
N GLN A 25 4.22 13.50 -4.69
CA GLN A 25 5.55 13.17 -5.19
C GLN A 25 6.01 11.77 -4.73
N CYS A 26 5.70 11.39 -3.49
CA CYS A 26 6.03 10.06 -2.99
C CYS A 26 5.21 8.98 -3.72
N ILE A 27 3.90 9.19 -3.87
CA ILE A 27 3.00 8.28 -4.59
C ILE A 27 3.47 8.04 -6.03
N LYS A 28 3.88 9.11 -6.74
CA LYS A 28 4.37 9.01 -8.12
C LYS A 28 5.57 8.05 -8.26
N THR A 29 6.39 7.94 -7.22
CA THR A 29 7.61 7.11 -7.21
C THR A 29 7.44 5.77 -6.50
N LEU A 30 6.23 5.44 -6.03
CA LEU A 30 5.96 4.09 -5.53
C LEU A 30 6.02 3.09 -6.68
N SER A 31 6.51 1.88 -6.38
CA SER A 31 6.48 0.76 -7.30
C SER A 31 6.38 -0.56 -6.54
N ASN A 32 5.57 -1.48 -7.05
CA ASN A 32 5.48 -2.86 -6.59
C ASN A 32 6.82 -3.61 -6.76
N LYS A 33 7.71 -3.15 -7.66
CA LYS A 33 9.05 -3.72 -7.83
C LYS A 33 9.92 -3.61 -6.56
N ASP A 34 9.63 -2.62 -5.73
CA ASP A 34 10.33 -2.42 -4.47
C ASP A 34 9.76 -3.28 -3.32
N PHE A 35 8.69 -4.04 -3.57
CA PHE A 35 8.14 -5.05 -2.69
C PHE A 35 8.72 -6.42 -3.10
N ILE A 36 9.72 -6.87 -2.35
CA ILE A 36 10.52 -8.05 -2.70
C ILE A 36 10.16 -9.18 -1.75
N ILE A 37 9.63 -10.27 -2.29
CA ILE A 37 9.39 -11.52 -1.55
C ILE A 37 10.70 -12.30 -1.54
N ASP A 38 11.07 -12.83 -0.38
CA ASP A 38 12.16 -13.80 -0.28
C ASP A 38 11.58 -15.19 -0.57
N HIS A 39 12.04 -15.82 -1.64
CA HIS A 39 11.58 -17.14 -2.07
C HIS A 39 12.37 -18.29 -1.44
N ASP A 40 13.53 -18.00 -0.85
CA ASP A 40 14.40 -19.00 -0.22
C ASP A 40 13.93 -19.28 1.23
N HIS A 41 13.36 -18.28 1.90
CA HIS A 41 12.78 -18.41 3.23
C HIS A 41 11.25 -18.27 3.17
N LYS A 42 10.52 -19.29 3.64
CA LYS A 42 9.06 -19.28 3.63
C LYS A 42 8.50 -18.06 4.38
N ALA A 43 7.78 -17.21 3.65
CA ALA A 43 6.96 -16.09 4.15
C ALA A 43 7.69 -14.87 4.73
N THR A 44 8.80 -14.43 4.12
CA THR A 44 9.36 -13.11 4.41
C THR A 44 9.33 -12.19 3.18
N PHE A 45 9.30 -10.89 3.42
CA PHE A 45 9.36 -9.88 2.38
C PHE A 45 10.14 -8.66 2.90
N LYS A 46 10.65 -7.85 1.98
CA LYS A 46 11.31 -6.58 2.27
C LYS A 46 10.76 -5.49 1.36
N VAL A 47 10.74 -4.26 1.87
CA VAL A 47 10.37 -3.07 1.09
C VAL A 47 11.53 -2.08 1.03
N GLU A 48 12.07 -1.89 -0.18
CA GLU A 48 13.26 -1.05 -0.42
C GLU A 48 12.92 0.31 -1.05
N ASN A 49 11.71 0.83 -0.84
CA ASN A 49 11.31 2.11 -1.40
C ASN A 49 11.48 3.29 -0.40
N LYS A 50 12.30 4.28 -0.76
CA LYS A 50 12.50 5.50 0.05
C LYS A 50 11.22 6.36 0.18
N ALA A 51 10.40 6.42 -0.87
CA ALA A 51 9.14 7.16 -0.86
C ALA A 51 8.11 6.50 0.06
N ALA A 52 8.04 5.17 0.06
CA ALA A 52 7.19 4.43 0.98
C ALA A 52 7.59 4.70 2.44
N LYS A 53 8.89 4.65 2.78
CA LYS A 53 9.39 5.06 4.11
C LYS A 53 9.04 6.51 4.47
N LYS A 54 9.03 7.43 3.51
CA LYS A 54 8.58 8.82 3.74
C LYS A 54 7.08 8.90 4.02
N LEU A 55 6.26 8.15 3.28
CA LEU A 55 4.81 8.07 3.51
C LEU A 55 4.50 7.52 4.91
N LEU A 56 5.25 6.51 5.38
CA LEU A 56 5.12 6.01 6.76
C LEU A 56 5.35 7.10 7.82
N ARG A 57 6.32 7.99 7.59
CA ARG A 57 6.61 9.12 8.50
C ARG A 57 5.53 10.21 8.43
N ILE A 58 4.94 10.41 7.25
CA ILE A 58 3.80 11.32 7.07
C ILE A 58 2.55 10.78 7.77
N GLY A 59 2.40 9.46 7.83
CA GLY A 59 1.36 8.78 8.58
C GLY A 59 -0.02 8.91 7.93
N ARG A 60 -1.07 8.98 8.76
CA ARG A 60 -2.48 8.88 8.32
C ARG A 60 -2.91 9.93 7.30
N SER A 61 -2.25 11.08 7.25
CA SER A 61 -2.53 12.11 6.23
C SER A 61 -2.26 11.63 4.79
N ALA A 62 -1.47 10.57 4.61
CA ALA A 62 -1.25 9.92 3.32
C ALA A 62 -2.35 8.91 2.92
N ASN A 63 -3.27 8.54 3.82
CA ASN A 63 -4.22 7.45 3.60
C ASN A 63 -5.06 7.64 2.32
N VAL A 64 -5.63 8.84 2.11
CA VAL A 64 -6.48 9.12 0.94
C VAL A 64 -5.71 8.86 -0.36
N LYS A 65 -4.49 9.38 -0.47
CA LYS A 65 -3.64 9.23 -1.66
C LYS A 65 -3.11 7.81 -1.86
N LEU A 66 -2.88 7.08 -0.76
CA LEU A 66 -2.52 5.67 -0.82
C LEU A 66 -3.71 4.80 -1.26
N ILE A 67 -4.92 5.13 -0.83
CA ILE A 67 -6.16 4.46 -1.26
C ILE A 67 -6.38 4.71 -2.77
N GLU A 68 -6.22 5.94 -3.25
CA GLU A 68 -6.26 6.25 -4.69
C GLU A 68 -5.24 5.40 -5.48
N ALA A 69 -4.05 5.19 -4.93
CA ALA A 69 -2.99 4.40 -5.55
C ALA A 69 -3.25 2.88 -5.60
N LEU A 70 -4.26 2.36 -4.89
CA LEU A 70 -4.64 0.94 -4.97
C LEU A 70 -5.18 0.57 -6.36
N SER A 71 -5.72 1.54 -7.10
CA SER A 71 -6.21 1.36 -8.47
C SER A 71 -5.09 1.31 -9.52
N ASP A 72 -3.84 1.60 -9.14
CA ASP A 72 -2.69 1.59 -10.03
C ASP A 72 -1.96 0.22 -9.93
N PRO A 73 -1.97 -0.61 -11.00
CA PRO A 73 -1.37 -1.95 -10.97
C PRO A 73 0.13 -1.96 -10.68
N ASP A 74 0.83 -0.85 -10.92
CA ASP A 74 2.26 -0.74 -10.65
C ASP A 74 2.56 -0.37 -9.19
N LYS A 75 1.54 -0.01 -8.39
CA LYS A 75 1.71 0.56 -7.05
C LYS A 75 0.82 -0.07 -5.98
N ASN A 76 -0.20 -0.83 -6.37
CA ASN A 76 -1.25 -1.29 -5.47
C ASN A 76 -0.76 -2.16 -4.30
N ILE A 77 0.22 -3.04 -4.50
CA ILE A 77 0.78 -3.89 -3.43
C ILE A 77 1.55 -3.04 -2.43
N ILE A 78 2.45 -2.17 -2.91
CA ILE A 78 3.23 -1.31 -2.01
C ILE A 78 2.36 -0.24 -1.33
N ALA A 79 1.31 0.24 -2.01
CA ALA A 79 0.32 1.13 -1.42
C ALA A 79 -0.46 0.43 -0.30
N HIS A 80 -0.90 -0.81 -0.53
CA HIS A 80 -1.54 -1.62 0.49
C HIS A 80 -0.63 -1.87 1.69
N TRP A 81 0.61 -2.29 1.45
CA TRP A 81 1.61 -2.47 2.51
C TRP A 81 1.78 -1.20 3.35
N ALA A 82 1.90 -0.03 2.70
CA ALA A 82 2.07 1.24 3.39
C ALA A 82 0.83 1.57 4.24
N LEU A 83 -0.38 1.32 3.74
CA LEU A 83 -1.62 1.47 4.51
C LEU A 83 -1.63 0.55 5.75
N CYS A 84 -1.26 -0.73 5.61
CA CYS A 84 -1.13 -1.65 6.74
C CYS A 84 -0.13 -1.10 7.77
N GLN A 85 1.06 -0.70 7.33
CA GLN A 85 2.11 -0.23 8.24
C GLN A 85 1.73 1.08 8.96
N ILE A 86 1.05 2.01 8.28
CA ILE A 86 0.58 3.28 8.88
C ILE A 86 -0.50 3.04 9.94
N ASN A 87 -1.39 2.07 9.72
CA ASN A 87 -2.61 1.92 10.52
C ASN A 87 -2.52 0.81 11.57
N PHE A 88 -1.64 -0.19 11.38
CA PHE A 88 -1.47 -1.34 12.28
C PHE A 88 -0.09 -1.38 12.95
N HIS A 89 0.90 -0.64 12.44
CA HIS A 89 2.31 -0.70 12.86
C HIS A 89 3.02 -2.06 12.68
N VAL A 90 2.25 -3.14 12.48
CA VAL A 90 2.71 -4.48 12.14
C VAL A 90 1.96 -4.92 10.89
N VAL A 91 2.71 -5.49 9.93
CA VAL A 91 2.13 -6.09 8.72
C VAL A 91 2.40 -7.58 8.77
N THR A 92 1.33 -8.36 8.71
CA THR A 92 1.44 -9.82 8.60
C THR A 92 1.57 -10.22 7.14
N PHE A 93 2.38 -11.24 6.91
CA PHE A 93 2.61 -11.84 5.60
C PHE A 93 2.58 -13.35 5.73
N ALA A 94 1.83 -14.02 4.86
CA ALA A 94 1.68 -15.47 4.86
C ALA A 94 1.74 -16.03 3.43
N GLY A 95 2.14 -17.28 3.28
CA GLY A 95 2.25 -17.98 2.00
C GLY A 95 3.63 -18.61 1.77
N PRO A 96 3.94 -19.06 0.55
CA PRO A 96 2.99 -19.18 -0.56
C PRO A 96 1.99 -20.31 -0.32
N LYS A 97 0.75 -20.13 -0.77
CA LYS A 97 -0.17 -21.23 -1.08
C LYS A 97 -0.25 -21.36 -2.60
N THR A 98 0.17 -22.50 -3.13
CA THR A 98 0.16 -22.75 -4.57
C THR A 98 -1.21 -23.28 -5.00
N MET A 99 -1.73 -22.79 -6.14
CA MET A 99 -2.95 -23.31 -6.77
C MET A 99 -2.86 -23.24 -8.29
N LEU A 100 -3.74 -23.98 -8.96
CA LEU A 100 -3.98 -23.80 -10.40
C LEU A 100 -5.06 -22.74 -10.61
N LYS A 101 -4.74 -21.71 -11.40
CA LYS A 101 -5.67 -20.67 -11.87
C LYS A 101 -5.53 -20.54 -13.38
N ASP A 102 -6.62 -20.75 -14.11
CA ASP A 102 -6.65 -20.68 -15.58
C ASP A 102 -5.62 -21.58 -16.28
N GLY A 103 -5.32 -22.74 -15.68
CA GLY A 103 -4.32 -23.69 -16.19
C GLY A 103 -2.86 -23.32 -15.89
N GLU A 104 -2.61 -22.19 -15.23
CA GLU A 104 -1.28 -21.79 -14.74
C GLU A 104 -1.13 -22.04 -13.23
N GLU A 105 0.07 -22.43 -12.81
CA GLU A 105 0.42 -22.47 -11.39
C GLU A 105 0.64 -21.05 -10.87
N VAL A 106 -0.05 -20.69 -9.80
CA VAL A 106 -0.01 -19.37 -9.17
C VAL A 106 0.27 -19.52 -7.68
N ASN A 107 1.20 -18.72 -7.17
CA ASN A 107 1.48 -18.61 -5.75
C ASN A 107 0.63 -17.49 -5.14
N LEU A 108 0.02 -17.78 -4.00
CA LEU A 108 -0.82 -16.84 -3.24
C LEU A 108 -0.10 -16.46 -1.96
N TYR A 109 0.03 -15.16 -1.74
CA TYR A 109 0.50 -14.59 -0.48
C TYR A 109 -0.58 -13.73 0.13
N PHE A 110 -0.66 -13.67 1.46
CA PHE A 110 -1.65 -12.88 2.17
C PHE A 110 -0.92 -11.74 2.88
N LEU A 111 -1.29 -10.50 2.58
CA LEU A 111 -0.71 -9.30 3.17
C LEU A 111 -1.80 -8.55 3.95
N GLY A 112 -1.60 -8.28 5.24
CA GLY A 112 -2.66 -7.65 6.03
C GLY A 112 -2.36 -7.41 7.51
N GLU A 113 -3.44 -7.26 8.28
CA GLU A 113 -3.41 -7.15 9.74
C GLU A 113 -3.23 -8.53 10.39
N GLU A 114 -3.95 -9.54 9.91
CA GLU A 114 -3.94 -10.90 10.45
C GLU A 114 -3.39 -11.93 9.45
N LYS A 115 -2.59 -12.87 9.95
CA LYS A 115 -1.91 -13.88 9.15
C LYS A 115 -2.93 -14.82 8.50
N GLY A 116 -3.01 -14.81 7.17
CA GLY A 116 -3.94 -15.65 6.41
C GLY A 116 -5.30 -15.00 6.10
N GLU A 117 -5.56 -13.79 6.63
CA GLU A 117 -6.78 -13.02 6.33
C GLU A 117 -6.51 -11.72 5.57
N GLY A 118 -5.24 -11.48 5.22
CA GLY A 118 -4.82 -10.37 4.37
C GLY A 118 -5.34 -10.46 2.94
N PHE A 119 -5.13 -9.38 2.18
CA PHE A 119 -5.41 -9.37 0.75
C PHE A 119 -4.38 -10.22 0.01
N VAL A 120 -4.84 -10.92 -1.03
CA VAL A 120 -4.11 -11.98 -1.73
C VAL A 120 -3.23 -11.39 -2.82
N ILE A 121 -1.92 -11.40 -2.64
CA ILE A 121 -0.99 -11.12 -3.72
C ILE A 121 -0.84 -12.40 -4.54
N TYR A 122 -1.18 -12.32 -5.81
CA TYR A 122 -0.92 -13.38 -6.78
C TYR A 122 0.47 -13.22 -7.35
N GLU A 123 1.17 -14.32 -7.52
CA GLU A 123 2.48 -14.38 -8.16
C GLU A 123 2.47 -15.46 -9.23
N ASN A 124 2.76 -15.05 -10.47
CA ASN A 124 3.07 -15.98 -11.55
C ASN A 124 4.56 -15.93 -11.82
N LYS A 125 5.17 -17.11 -11.97
CA LYS A 125 6.56 -17.25 -12.41
C LYS A 125 6.57 -17.53 -13.91
N LYS A 126 7.09 -16.60 -14.71
CA LYS A 126 7.27 -16.78 -16.16
C LYS A 126 8.73 -16.53 -16.52
N ASN A 127 9.39 -17.52 -17.12
CA ASN A 127 10.80 -17.45 -17.54
C ASN A 127 11.79 -17.04 -16.43
N GLY A 128 11.49 -17.39 -15.18
CA GLY A 128 12.31 -16.99 -14.02
C GLY A 128 11.92 -15.66 -13.39
N ASP A 129 11.10 -14.84 -14.07
CA ASP A 129 10.59 -13.59 -13.53
C ASP A 129 9.32 -13.81 -12.70
N HIS A 130 9.34 -13.24 -11.50
CA HIS A 130 8.21 -13.24 -10.58
C HIS A 130 7.36 -11.99 -10.81
N LYS A 131 6.11 -12.18 -11.24
CA LYS A 131 5.17 -11.08 -11.46
C LYS A 131 4.09 -11.08 -10.39
N LEU A 132 4.11 -10.05 -9.55
CA LEU A 132 3.13 -9.85 -8.48
C LEU A 132 1.95 -9.00 -8.97
N TYR A 133 0.73 -9.35 -8.54
CA TYR A 133 -0.47 -8.57 -8.83
C TYR A 133 -1.59 -8.82 -7.83
N PHE A 134 -2.49 -7.84 -7.70
CA PHE A 134 -3.85 -8.04 -7.23
C PHE A 134 -4.77 -8.22 -8.43
N ASP A 135 -5.76 -9.10 -8.32
CA ASP A 135 -6.82 -9.13 -9.33
C ASP A 135 -7.80 -7.97 -9.14
N LYS A 136 -8.57 -7.66 -10.18
CA LYS A 136 -9.47 -6.50 -10.19
C LYS A 136 -10.53 -6.55 -9.08
N PRO A 137 -11.25 -7.67 -8.86
CA PRO A 137 -12.21 -7.78 -7.76
C PRO A 137 -11.58 -7.52 -6.39
N GLN A 138 -10.32 -7.92 -6.21
CA GLN A 138 -9.60 -7.68 -4.98
C GLN A 138 -9.21 -6.22 -4.77
N ILE A 139 -8.87 -5.49 -5.84
CA ILE A 139 -8.61 -4.04 -5.79
C ILE A 139 -9.85 -3.27 -5.31
N GLU A 140 -11.05 -3.67 -5.76
CA GLU A 140 -12.30 -3.06 -5.29
C GLU A 140 -12.53 -3.36 -3.80
N LYS A 141 -12.41 -4.63 -3.41
CA LYS A 141 -12.58 -5.06 -2.01
C LYS A 141 -11.59 -4.36 -1.05
N ILE A 142 -10.33 -4.21 -1.44
CA ILE A 142 -9.30 -3.57 -0.60
C ILE A 142 -9.49 -2.06 -0.51
N THR A 143 -9.93 -1.43 -1.59
CA THR A 143 -10.27 -0.01 -1.62
C THR A 143 -11.42 0.28 -0.66
N ASP A 144 -12.50 -0.50 -0.75
CA ASP A 144 -13.66 -0.39 0.14
C ASP A 144 -13.29 -0.61 1.61
N TYR A 145 -12.47 -1.64 1.88
CA TYR A 145 -11.98 -1.92 3.22
C TYR A 145 -11.25 -0.71 3.81
N TRP A 146 -10.30 -0.13 3.06
CA TRP A 146 -9.53 1.01 3.55
C TRP A 146 -10.36 2.27 3.69
N GLN A 147 -11.25 2.56 2.74
CA GLN A 147 -12.18 3.68 2.85
C GLN A 147 -12.99 3.59 4.14
N LYS A 148 -13.55 2.42 4.47
CA LYS A 148 -14.27 2.21 5.73
C LYS A 148 -13.36 2.36 6.96
N LYS A 149 -12.19 1.72 6.95
CA LYS A 149 -11.24 1.72 8.07
C LYS A 149 -10.68 3.11 8.38
N THR A 150 -10.51 3.97 7.37
CA THR A 150 -9.93 5.31 7.54
C THR A 150 -10.97 6.42 7.68
N SER A 151 -12.21 6.23 7.23
CA SER A 151 -13.29 7.22 7.39
C SER A 151 -13.94 7.18 8.78
N GLY A 152 -13.79 6.07 9.51
CA GLY A 152 -14.35 5.89 10.86
C GLY A 152 -13.45 6.34 12.02
N LYS A 153 -12.40 7.13 11.77
CA LYS A 153 -11.43 7.57 12.79
C LYS A 153 -11.15 9.07 12.74
#